data_AF-A0A382FH39-F1
#
_entry.id   AF-A0A382FH39-F1
#
_cell.length_a   1.000
_cell.length_b   1.000
_cell.length_c   1.000
_cell.angle_alpha   90.00
_cell.angle_beta   90.00
_cell.angle_gamma   90.00
#
_symmetry.space_group_name_H-M   'P 1'
#
loop_
_entity.id
_entity.type
_entity.pdbx_description
1 polymer ?
#
loop_
_entity_poly.entity_id
_entity_poly.type
_entity_poly.pdbx_seq_one_letter_code
_entity_poly.pdbx_strand_id
1 'polypeptide(L)'
;MADPSTQQPTVFDYATGTQWRLAFNRIPKTTWFCTTANLPGVTLGEAQYPTPMSDMFITGDKLTFETLNITFIVDEELQNYRELWDWITGIGFPVSHSEWETTLTKGDGAVRSFGTSKSTYEESNLYSDATLIVYNSKNIPKVDIKFKNMFPTSLSSLEYSQELTDVEYLKASATFRYLYYEFESST
;
A
#
# COMPACT_ATOMS: atom_id res chain seq x y z
N MET A 1 -1.00 -22.40 -37.25
CA MET A 1 -1.33 -21.21 -36.44
C MET A 1 -2.59 -21.54 -35.68
N ALA A 2 -2.60 -21.39 -34.35
CA ALA A 2 -3.84 -21.56 -33.58
C ALA A 2 -4.88 -20.56 -34.10
N ASP A 3 -6.14 -20.99 -34.20
CA ASP A 3 -7.24 -20.11 -34.60
C ASP A 3 -7.30 -18.91 -33.63
N PRO A 4 -7.15 -17.66 -34.12
CA PRO A 4 -7.14 -16.48 -33.27
C PRO A 4 -8.49 -16.25 -32.56
N SER A 5 -9.58 -16.86 -33.03
CA SER A 5 -10.90 -16.73 -32.39
C SER A 5 -10.93 -17.34 -30.98
N THR A 6 -10.16 -18.39 -30.72
CA THR A 6 -10.06 -19.05 -29.41
C THR A 6 -9.20 -18.27 -28.41
N GLN A 7 -8.49 -17.22 -28.87
CA GLN A 7 -7.65 -16.35 -28.04
C GLN A 7 -8.34 -15.02 -27.70
N GLN A 8 -9.53 -14.77 -28.25
CA GLN A 8 -10.25 -13.53 -28.01
C GLN A 8 -10.85 -13.51 -26.60
N PRO A 9 -10.70 -12.39 -25.85
CA PRO A 9 -11.42 -12.18 -24.61
C PRO A 9 -12.94 -12.26 -24.86
N THR A 10 -13.65 -12.98 -24.00
CA THR A 10 -15.11 -13.16 -24.13
C THR A 10 -15.92 -11.97 -23.59
N VAL A 11 -15.28 -11.10 -22.81
CA VAL A 11 -15.88 -9.91 -22.20
C VAL A 11 -15.04 -8.68 -22.58
N PHE A 12 -15.69 -7.68 -23.17
CA PHE A 12 -15.06 -6.44 -23.66
C PHE A 12 -15.27 -5.27 -22.69
N ASP A 13 -15.15 -5.53 -21.38
CA ASP A 13 -15.24 -4.51 -20.35
C ASP A 13 -13.84 -4.03 -19.98
N TYR A 14 -13.54 -2.76 -20.26
CA TYR A 14 -12.26 -2.15 -19.93
C TYR A 14 -12.27 -1.60 -18.50
N ALA A 15 -11.16 -1.78 -17.78
CA ALA A 15 -10.97 -1.18 -16.47
C ALA A 15 -10.87 0.36 -16.57
N THR A 16 -11.43 1.07 -15.61
CA THR A 16 -11.41 2.53 -15.54
C THR A 16 -10.56 3.00 -14.36
N GLY A 17 -9.90 4.16 -14.51
CA GLY A 17 -9.00 4.69 -13.48
C GLY A 17 -9.68 5.30 -12.24
N THR A 18 -11.02 5.40 -12.25
CA THR A 18 -11.79 6.05 -11.17
C THR A 18 -12.53 5.06 -10.27
N GLN A 19 -12.64 3.80 -10.70
CA GLN A 19 -13.47 2.79 -10.02
C GLN A 19 -12.60 1.86 -9.17
N TRP A 20 -12.13 2.38 -8.05
CA TRP A 20 -11.32 1.63 -7.10
C TRP A 20 -11.56 2.11 -5.67
N ARG A 21 -11.16 1.29 -4.71
CA ARG A 21 -11.11 1.63 -3.28
C ARG A 21 -9.90 0.97 -2.66
N LEU A 22 -9.20 1.72 -1.80
CA LEU A 22 -8.10 1.19 -1.02
C LEU A 22 -8.54 1.05 0.43
N ALA A 23 -8.34 -0.13 1.01
CA ALA A 23 -8.73 -0.45 2.38
C ALA A 23 -7.51 -0.91 3.18
N PHE A 24 -7.33 -0.34 4.37
CA PHE A 24 -6.31 -0.70 5.35
C PHE A 24 -7.04 -0.88 6.67
N ASN A 25 -6.67 -1.90 7.44
CA ASN A 25 -7.27 -2.13 8.76
C ASN A 25 -6.75 -1.11 9.79
N ARG A 26 -5.47 -0.75 9.71
CA ARG A 26 -4.81 0.11 10.72
C ARG A 26 -5.10 1.61 10.58
N ILE A 27 -5.30 2.11 9.36
CA ILE A 27 -5.42 3.55 9.07
C ILE A 27 -6.77 3.95 8.42
N PRO A 28 -7.92 3.58 9.01
CA PRO A 28 -9.22 3.75 8.38
C PRO A 28 -9.59 5.21 8.07
N LYS A 29 -9.03 6.19 8.78
CA LYS A 29 -9.31 7.61 8.49
C LYS A 29 -8.59 8.06 7.23
N THR A 30 -7.32 7.66 7.08
CA THR A 30 -6.50 8.00 5.92
C THR A 30 -7.05 7.36 4.64
N THR A 31 -7.52 6.12 4.71
CA THR A 31 -8.07 5.41 3.54
C THR A 31 -9.32 6.05 2.97
N TRP A 32 -10.17 6.61 3.83
CA TRP A 32 -11.41 7.24 3.42
C TRP A 32 -11.20 8.48 2.56
N PHE A 33 -10.15 9.25 2.83
CA PHE A 33 -9.80 10.47 2.10
C PHE A 33 -8.79 10.25 0.96
N CYS A 34 -8.49 8.98 0.62
CA CYS A 34 -7.56 8.65 -0.43
C CYS A 34 -8.13 9.02 -1.81
N THR A 35 -7.38 9.82 -2.57
CA THR A 35 -7.78 10.29 -3.90
C THR A 35 -7.01 9.61 -5.03
N THR A 36 -5.79 9.15 -4.76
CA THR A 36 -4.94 8.47 -5.76
C THR A 36 -4.15 7.36 -5.10
N ALA A 37 -4.05 6.22 -5.76
CA ALA A 37 -3.12 5.14 -5.42
C ALA A 37 -2.50 4.59 -6.71
N ASN A 38 -1.23 4.19 -6.67
CA ASN A 38 -0.64 3.44 -7.78
C ASN A 38 -0.76 1.92 -7.53
N LEU A 39 -0.85 1.15 -8.61
CA LEU A 39 -0.48 -0.26 -8.57
C LEU A 39 1.03 -0.33 -8.83
N PRO A 40 1.84 -0.82 -7.87
CA PRO A 40 3.29 -0.80 -8.04
C PRO A 40 3.76 -1.73 -9.16
N GLY A 41 4.81 -1.32 -9.87
CA GLY A 41 5.45 -2.16 -10.87
C GLY A 41 6.18 -3.35 -10.25
N VAL A 42 6.41 -4.37 -11.09
CA VAL A 42 7.27 -5.51 -10.77
C VAL A 42 8.33 -5.62 -11.83
N THR A 43 9.57 -5.70 -11.40
CA THR A 43 10.71 -5.92 -12.27
C THR A 43 11.44 -7.20 -11.87
N LEU A 44 11.86 -7.96 -12.87
CA LEU A 44 12.70 -9.14 -12.70
C LEU A 44 14.12 -8.75 -13.08
N GLY A 45 15.09 -9.03 -12.22
CA GLY A 45 16.49 -8.83 -12.59
C GLY A 45 16.85 -9.66 -13.81
N GLU A 46 17.78 -9.19 -14.63
CA GLU A 46 18.33 -9.92 -15.78
C GLU A 46 19.85 -10.03 -15.67
N ALA A 47 20.40 -11.13 -16.15
CA ALA A 47 21.83 -11.36 -16.25
C ALA A 47 22.26 -11.31 -17.72
N GLN A 48 23.30 -10.54 -18.02
CA GLN A 48 23.89 -10.47 -19.35
C GLN A 48 25.02 -11.50 -19.47
N TYR A 49 24.97 -12.33 -20.51
CA TYR A 49 26.03 -13.23 -20.90
C TYR A 49 26.66 -12.76 -22.21
N PRO A 50 27.86 -12.15 -22.16
CA PRO A 50 28.50 -11.62 -23.35
C PRO A 50 29.02 -12.77 -24.21
N THR A 51 28.55 -12.84 -25.46
CA THR A 51 29.14 -13.72 -26.48
C THR A 51 29.89 -12.86 -27.50
N PRO A 52 30.87 -13.41 -28.24
CA PRO A 52 31.68 -12.62 -29.18
C PRO A 52 30.90 -11.90 -30.30
N MET A 53 29.64 -12.28 -30.56
CA MET A 53 28.80 -11.65 -31.58
C MET A 53 27.73 -10.71 -31.01
N SER A 54 27.21 -10.99 -29.81
CA SER A 54 26.19 -10.17 -29.15
C SER A 54 25.99 -10.60 -27.71
N ASP A 55 25.57 -9.67 -26.86
CA ASP A 55 25.19 -9.98 -25.49
C ASP A 55 23.82 -10.66 -25.45
N MET A 56 23.74 -11.81 -24.76
CA MET A 56 22.49 -12.55 -24.56
C MET A 56 21.97 -12.29 -23.14
N PHE A 57 20.68 -12.02 -23.00
CA PHE A 57 20.04 -11.79 -21.71
C PHE A 57 19.39 -13.08 -21.19
N ILE A 58 19.63 -13.39 -19.91
CA ILE A 58 19.05 -14.52 -19.19
C ILE A 58 18.30 -13.97 -17.98
N THR A 59 17.22 -14.64 -17.56
CA THR A 59 16.47 -14.28 -16.36
C THR A 59 17.34 -14.33 -15.10
N GLY A 60 17.21 -13.32 -14.25
CA GLY A 60 17.74 -13.31 -12.89
C GLY A 60 16.80 -13.99 -11.90
N ASP A 61 17.19 -13.97 -10.62
CA ASP A 61 16.57 -14.75 -9.54
C ASP A 61 15.54 -13.96 -8.70
N LYS A 62 15.75 -12.65 -8.54
CA LYS A 62 14.93 -11.84 -7.61
C LYS A 62 13.97 -10.92 -8.33
N LEU A 63 12.73 -10.92 -7.85
CA LEU A 63 11.73 -9.91 -8.19
C LEU A 63 11.88 -8.72 -7.25
N THR A 64 11.83 -7.52 -7.81
CA THR A 64 11.76 -6.28 -7.06
C THR A 64 10.40 -5.63 -7.27
N PHE A 65 9.70 -5.44 -6.15
CA PHE A 65 8.43 -4.72 -6.10
C PHE A 65 8.70 -3.23 -5.86
N GLU A 66 8.04 -2.39 -6.65
CA GLU A 66 8.04 -0.94 -6.42
C GLU A 66 7.22 -0.59 -5.17
N THR A 67 7.34 0.63 -4.68
CA THR A 67 6.58 1.11 -3.53
C THR A 67 5.13 1.45 -3.88
N LEU A 68 4.23 1.25 -2.92
CA LEU A 68 2.87 1.79 -2.98
C LEU A 68 2.88 3.25 -2.52
N ASN A 69 2.37 4.13 -3.35
CA ASN A 69 2.25 5.56 -3.13
C ASN A 69 0.77 5.93 -3.15
N ILE A 70 0.33 6.62 -2.12
CA ILE A 70 -1.04 7.14 -2.01
C ILE A 70 -0.99 8.65 -1.87
N THR A 71 -2.04 9.33 -2.34
CA THR A 71 -2.31 10.73 -2.02
C THR A 71 -3.70 10.82 -1.42
N PHE A 72 -3.82 11.56 -0.33
CA PHE A 72 -5.08 11.78 0.37
C PHE A 72 -5.27 13.27 0.67
N ILE A 73 -6.53 13.68 0.76
CA ILE A 73 -6.90 15.02 1.20
C ILE A 73 -6.84 15.06 2.73
N VAL A 74 -6.26 16.12 3.27
CA VAL A 74 -6.02 16.28 4.71
C VAL A 74 -7.24 16.95 5.35
N ASP A 75 -7.66 16.41 6.48
CA ASP A 75 -8.79 16.94 7.25
C ASP A 75 -8.38 18.19 8.07
N GLU A 76 -9.34 19.03 8.46
CA GLU A 76 -9.09 20.27 9.21
C GLU A 76 -8.40 19.99 10.56
N GLU A 77 -8.83 18.92 11.23
CA GLU A 77 -8.22 18.48 12.48
C GLU A 77 -6.94 17.64 12.27
N LEU A 78 -6.44 17.48 11.05
CA LEU A 78 -5.27 16.65 10.72
C LEU A 78 -5.36 15.21 11.26
N GLN A 79 -6.57 14.68 11.51
CA GLN A 79 -6.71 13.38 12.17
C GLN A 79 -6.12 12.25 11.31
N ASN A 80 -6.31 12.32 9.99
CA ASN A 80 -5.75 11.39 9.03
C ASN A 80 -4.22 11.51 8.92
N TYR A 81 -3.70 12.74 8.86
CA TYR A 81 -2.26 12.97 8.83
C TYR A 81 -1.58 12.46 10.11
N ARG A 82 -2.18 12.73 11.27
CA ARG A 82 -1.69 12.27 12.58
C ARG A 82 -1.75 10.75 12.73
N GLU A 83 -2.77 10.10 12.18
CA GLU A 83 -2.88 8.63 12.21
C GLU A 83 -1.70 7.94 11.49
N LEU A 84 -1.29 8.46 10.33
CA LEU A 84 -0.14 7.92 9.60
C LEU A 84 1.19 8.32 10.27
N TRP A 85 1.28 9.56 10.75
CA TRP A 85 2.43 10.04 11.51
C TRP A 85 2.69 9.18 12.76
N ASP A 86 1.65 8.90 13.56
CA ASP A 86 1.70 8.03 14.73
C ASP A 86 2.19 6.61 14.38
N TRP A 87 1.86 6.11 13.19
CA TRP A 87 2.34 4.81 12.74
C TRP A 87 3.85 4.83 12.42
N ILE A 88 4.33 5.87 11.70
CA ILE A 88 5.75 6.01 11.36
C ILE A 88 6.60 6.21 12.63
N THR A 89 6.22 7.18 13.47
CA THR A 89 6.96 7.47 14.72
C THR A 89 6.86 6.30 15.69
N GLY A 90 5.70 5.63 15.70
CA GLY A 90 5.46 4.41 16.43
C GLY A 90 6.26 3.18 15.97
N ILE A 91 6.92 3.22 14.81
CA ILE A 91 7.91 2.22 14.37
C ILE A 91 9.34 2.71 14.66
N GLY A 92 9.58 4.02 14.61
CA GLY A 92 10.92 4.61 14.72
C GLY A 92 11.42 4.93 16.14
N PHE A 93 10.54 5.04 17.14
CA PHE A 93 10.85 5.49 18.53
C PHE A 93 11.72 6.75 18.60
N PRO A 94 11.27 7.89 18.06
CA PRO A 94 12.09 9.10 18.10
C PRO A 94 12.30 9.66 19.51
N VAL A 95 11.37 9.44 20.45
CA VAL A 95 11.40 10.06 21.78
C VAL A 95 11.58 9.04 22.90
N SER A 96 10.84 7.93 22.88
CA SER A 96 10.91 6.94 23.97
C SER A 96 10.49 5.54 23.54
N HIS A 97 11.10 4.52 24.16
CA HIS A 97 10.79 3.12 23.85
C HIS A 97 9.34 2.71 24.22
N SER A 98 8.65 3.49 25.07
CA SER A 98 7.22 3.28 25.38
C SER A 98 6.29 3.52 24.18
N GLU A 99 6.75 4.25 23.15
CA GLU A 99 5.99 4.44 21.90
C GLU A 99 5.92 3.14 21.08
N TRP A 100 6.91 2.23 21.24
CA TRP A 100 6.91 0.90 20.60
C TRP A 100 5.82 0.04 21.19
N GLU A 101 5.75 -0.01 22.52
CA GLU A 101 4.76 -0.79 23.24
C GLU A 101 3.34 -0.34 22.86
N THR A 102 3.13 0.98 22.78
CA THR A 102 1.83 1.53 22.35
C THR A 102 1.49 1.15 20.90
N THR A 103 2.47 1.18 19.99
CA THR A 103 2.26 0.81 18.59
C THR A 103 2.02 -0.69 18.42
N LEU A 104 2.69 -1.50 19.24
CA LEU A 104 2.49 -2.95 19.39
C LEU A 104 1.12 -3.29 19.95
N THR A 105 0.43 -2.39 20.65
CA THR A 105 -0.95 -2.63 21.11
C THR A 105 -2.02 -2.35 20.05
N LYS A 106 -1.68 -1.56 19.01
CA LYS A 106 -2.64 -1.02 18.03
C LYS A 106 -2.82 -1.87 16.76
N GLY A 107 -2.00 -2.89 16.52
CA GLY A 107 -2.19 -3.74 15.36
C GLY A 107 -3.17 -4.90 15.62
N ASP A 108 -3.50 -5.61 14.55
CA ASP A 108 -4.52 -6.67 14.47
C ASP A 108 -4.06 -8.07 14.92
N GLY A 109 -2.79 -8.21 15.32
CA GLY A 109 -2.16 -9.47 15.72
C GLY A 109 -2.61 -9.97 17.10
N ALA A 110 -2.72 -11.30 17.23
CA ALA A 110 -3.12 -11.93 18.48
C ALA A 110 -2.08 -11.71 19.60
N VAL A 111 -2.53 -11.13 20.71
CA VAL A 111 -1.79 -11.04 21.97
C VAL A 111 -1.54 -12.43 22.55
N ARG A 112 -0.28 -12.78 22.80
CA ARG A 112 0.07 -14.01 23.52
C ARG A 112 0.11 -13.69 25.02
N SER A 113 -0.85 -14.21 25.79
CA SER A 113 -0.87 -14.06 27.26
C SER A 113 -0.48 -15.39 27.91
N PHE A 114 0.74 -15.49 28.43
CA PHE A 114 1.21 -16.68 29.14
C PHE A 114 1.21 -16.43 30.66
N GLY A 115 0.22 -16.99 31.37
CA GLY A 115 0.21 -17.25 32.82
C GLY A 115 0.35 -16.07 33.79
N THR A 116 0.70 -14.87 33.32
CA THR A 116 0.88 -13.65 34.10
C THR A 116 0.33 -12.51 33.26
N SER A 117 -0.33 -11.54 33.87
CA SER A 117 -1.18 -10.51 33.25
C SER A 117 -0.49 -9.51 32.30
N LYS A 118 0.64 -9.85 31.68
CA LYS A 118 1.32 -9.04 30.66
C LYS A 118 1.13 -9.69 29.29
N SER A 119 0.44 -8.97 28.42
CA SER A 119 0.31 -9.26 27.00
C SER A 119 1.68 -9.17 26.33
N THR A 120 2.18 -10.26 25.74
CA THR A 120 3.32 -10.19 24.81
C THR A 120 2.78 -9.88 23.43
N TYR A 121 3.10 -8.69 22.93
CA TYR A 121 2.75 -8.25 21.59
C TYR A 121 3.84 -8.66 20.61
N GLU A 122 3.44 -9.17 19.45
CA GLU A 122 4.36 -9.65 18.41
C GLU A 122 4.82 -8.51 17.50
N GLU A 123 6.04 -8.57 16.97
CA GLU A 123 6.53 -7.60 15.96
C GLU A 123 5.67 -7.58 14.68
N SER A 124 4.92 -8.65 14.42
CA SER A 124 3.90 -8.69 13.36
C SER A 124 2.88 -7.55 13.49
N ASN A 125 2.70 -6.99 14.69
CA ASN A 125 1.73 -5.92 14.95
C ASN A 125 2.16 -4.53 14.48
N LEU A 126 3.39 -4.41 14.00
CA LEU A 126 3.91 -3.18 13.39
C LEU A 126 3.51 -3.04 11.93
N TYR A 127 3.26 -4.17 11.28
CA TYR A 127 2.83 -4.26 9.90
C TYR A 127 1.30 -4.26 9.81
N SER A 128 0.79 -3.83 8.67
CA SER A 128 -0.64 -3.95 8.33
C SER A 128 -0.76 -4.50 6.93
N ASP A 129 -1.79 -5.31 6.71
CA ASP A 129 -2.22 -5.64 5.35
C ASP A 129 -3.05 -4.50 4.77
N ALA A 130 -3.13 -4.43 3.44
CA ALA A 130 -4.06 -3.58 2.72
C ALA A 130 -4.61 -4.27 1.48
N THR A 131 -5.79 -3.85 1.06
CA THR A 131 -6.47 -4.38 -0.12
C THR A 131 -6.87 -3.24 -1.03
N LEU A 132 -6.37 -3.26 -2.27
CA LEU A 132 -6.86 -2.41 -3.36
C LEU A 132 -7.92 -3.17 -4.14
N ILE A 133 -9.16 -2.69 -4.05
CA ILE A 133 -10.33 -3.27 -4.67
C ILE A 133 -10.61 -2.50 -5.96
N VAL A 134 -10.62 -3.20 -7.09
CA VAL A 134 -11.00 -2.65 -8.39
C VAL A 134 -12.42 -3.05 -8.71
N TYR A 135 -13.26 -2.06 -9.02
CA TYR A 135 -14.66 -2.26 -9.34
C TYR A 135 -14.88 -2.28 -10.85
N ASN A 136 -15.95 -2.93 -11.28
CA ASN A 136 -16.46 -2.79 -12.64
C ASN A 136 -17.31 -1.52 -12.81
N SER A 137 -17.78 -1.29 -14.04
CA SER A 137 -18.69 -0.20 -14.41
C SER A 137 -19.99 -0.13 -13.58
N LYS A 138 -20.39 -1.23 -12.93
CA LYS A 138 -21.58 -1.35 -12.08
C LYS A 138 -21.26 -1.26 -10.59
N ASN A 139 -20.04 -0.85 -10.20
CA ASN A 139 -19.55 -0.78 -8.82
C ASN A 139 -19.56 -2.13 -8.08
N ILE A 140 -19.41 -3.24 -8.81
CA ILE A 140 -19.24 -4.58 -8.25
C ILE A 140 -17.74 -4.87 -8.19
N PRO A 141 -17.19 -5.32 -7.04
CA PRO A 141 -15.78 -5.66 -6.93
C PRO A 141 -15.46 -6.81 -7.89
N LYS A 142 -14.37 -6.70 -8.64
CA LYS A 142 -13.94 -7.72 -9.60
C LYS A 142 -12.57 -8.27 -9.30
N VAL A 143 -11.64 -7.42 -8.90
CA VAL A 143 -10.27 -7.80 -8.62
C VAL A 143 -9.85 -7.16 -7.32
N ASP A 144 -9.37 -7.98 -6.41
CA ASP A 144 -8.80 -7.56 -5.14
C ASP A 144 -7.28 -7.78 -5.19
N ILE A 145 -6.52 -6.73 -4.93
CA ILE A 145 -5.07 -6.77 -4.87
C ILE A 145 -4.68 -6.66 -3.40
N LYS A 146 -4.17 -7.75 -2.83
CA LYS A 146 -3.84 -7.84 -1.41
C LYS A 146 -2.35 -7.61 -1.21
N PHE A 147 -2.00 -6.56 -0.46
CA PHE A 147 -0.64 -6.24 -0.03
C PHE A 147 -0.38 -6.87 1.34
N LYS A 148 0.72 -7.60 1.46
CA LYS A 148 1.08 -8.33 2.69
C LYS A 148 2.20 -7.66 3.46
N ASN A 149 2.04 -7.56 4.78
CA ASN A 149 3.01 -7.03 5.73
C ASN A 149 3.58 -5.67 5.30
N MET A 150 2.69 -4.70 5.14
CA MET A 150 3.05 -3.37 4.70
C MET A 150 3.35 -2.44 5.88
N PHE A 151 4.24 -1.48 5.66
CA PHE A 151 4.55 -0.39 6.58
C PHE A 151 4.85 0.91 5.81
N PRO A 152 4.57 2.07 6.40
CA PRO A 152 4.88 3.36 5.80
C PRO A 152 6.38 3.64 5.87
N THR A 153 6.94 4.16 4.78
CA THR A 153 8.35 4.58 4.70
C THR A 153 8.51 6.10 4.76
N SER A 154 7.51 6.84 4.29
CA SER A 154 7.55 8.31 4.26
C SER A 154 6.17 8.91 4.22
N LEU A 155 6.07 10.10 4.81
CA LEU A 155 4.91 11.00 4.77
C LEU A 155 5.41 12.37 4.29
N SER A 156 4.70 12.98 3.34
CA SER A 156 5.03 14.30 2.79
C SER A 156 4.78 15.44 3.78
N SER A 157 5.40 16.60 3.51
CA SER A 157 5.14 17.85 4.23
C SER A 157 3.77 18.43 3.87
N LEU A 158 3.24 19.26 4.78
CA LEU A 158 2.06 20.10 4.53
C LEU A 158 2.55 21.52 4.30
N GLU A 159 2.28 22.07 3.12
CA GLU A 159 2.68 23.42 2.76
C GLU A 159 1.57 24.42 3.09
N TYR A 160 1.86 25.40 3.94
CA TYR A 160 0.93 26.45 4.33
C TYR A 160 1.36 27.79 3.72
N SER A 161 0.51 28.39 2.89
CA SER A 161 0.74 29.71 2.31
C SER A 161 -0.44 30.65 2.55
N GLN A 162 -0.14 31.89 2.93
CA GLN A 162 -1.12 32.98 3.10
C GLN A 162 -1.34 33.78 1.80
N GLU A 163 -0.65 33.43 0.72
CA GLU A 163 -0.74 34.09 -0.59
C GLU A 163 -1.90 33.56 -1.44
N LEU A 164 -2.48 32.42 -1.04
CA LEU A 164 -3.58 31.78 -1.75
C LEU A 164 -4.87 32.61 -1.60
N THR A 165 -5.44 33.00 -2.73
CA THR A 165 -6.70 33.76 -2.79
C THR A 165 -7.93 32.87 -2.90
N ASP A 166 -7.75 31.57 -3.11
CA ASP A 166 -8.81 30.56 -3.22
C ASP A 166 -8.59 29.42 -2.22
N VAL A 167 -9.66 28.70 -1.88
CA VAL A 167 -9.63 27.58 -0.92
C VAL A 167 -9.13 26.33 -1.63
N GLU A 168 -7.82 26.09 -1.57
CA GLU A 168 -7.22 24.81 -1.97
C GLU A 168 -7.10 23.87 -0.77
N TYR A 169 -7.64 22.65 -0.90
CA TYR A 169 -7.51 21.64 0.15
C TYR A 169 -6.08 21.10 0.20
N LEU A 170 -5.53 21.02 1.42
CA LEU A 170 -4.23 20.40 1.65
C LEU A 170 -4.26 18.93 1.25
N LYS A 171 -3.24 18.50 0.51
CA LYS A 171 -3.03 17.11 0.11
C LYS A 171 -1.71 16.63 0.67
N ALA A 172 -1.69 15.40 1.15
CA ALA A 172 -0.48 14.71 1.55
C ALA A 172 -0.34 13.40 0.77
N SER A 173 0.87 13.11 0.35
CA SER A 173 1.28 11.80 -0.13
C SER A 173 2.00 10.99 0.94
N ALA A 174 1.82 9.67 0.89
CA ALA A 174 2.53 8.70 1.72
C ALA A 174 3.00 7.51 0.88
N THR A 175 4.16 6.98 1.23
CA THR A 175 4.78 5.85 0.55
C THR A 175 4.88 4.67 1.50
N PHE A 176 4.63 3.48 0.98
CA PHE A 176 4.65 2.23 1.71
C PHE A 176 5.51 1.19 1.02
N ARG A 177 6.17 0.37 1.84
CA ARG A 177 6.83 -0.86 1.42
C ARG A 177 6.08 -2.04 2.01
N TYR A 178 6.09 -3.13 1.27
CA TYR A 178 5.41 -4.37 1.59
C TYR A 178 6.26 -5.56 1.14
N LEU A 179 5.90 -6.76 1.58
CA LEU A 179 6.66 -7.97 1.25
C LEU A 179 6.41 -8.44 -0.18
N TYR A 180 5.13 -8.63 -0.52
CA TYR A 180 4.64 -8.94 -1.86
C TYR A 180 3.18 -8.53 -1.96
N TYR A 181 2.62 -8.58 -3.17
CA TYR A 181 1.19 -8.46 -3.39
C TYR A 181 0.68 -9.59 -4.28
N GLU A 182 -0.60 -9.93 -4.11
CA GLU A 182 -1.27 -11.00 -4.86
C GLU A 182 -2.58 -10.50 -5.45
N PHE A 183 -2.99 -11.09 -6.58
CA PHE A 183 -4.27 -10.83 -7.23
C PHE A 183 -5.26 -11.92 -6.86
N GLU A 184 -6.45 -11.51 -6.43
CA GLU A 184 -7.59 -12.37 -6.16
C GLU A 184 -8.78 -11.92 -7.00
N SER A 185 -9.47 -12.86 -7.65
CA SER A 185 -10.74 -12.55 -8.30
C SER A 185 -11.82 -12.48 -7.22
N SER A 186 -12.42 -11.31 -7.04
CA SER A 186 -13.62 -11.21 -6.22
C SER A 186 -14.75 -11.95 -6.95
N THR A 187 -15.41 -12.87 -6.25
CA THR A 187 -16.55 -13.65 -6.77
C THR A 187 -17.79 -12.79 -6.90
#